data_AF-A0A350YUM3-F1
#
_entry.id   AF-A0A350YUM3-F1
#
_cell.length_a   1.000
_cell.length_b   1.000
_cell.length_c   1.000
_cell.angle_alpha   90.00
_cell.angle_beta   90.00
_cell.angle_gamma   90.00
#
_symmetry.space_group_name_H-M   'P 1'
#
loop_
_entity.id
_entity.type
_entity.pdbx_description
1 polymer ?
#
loop_
_entity_poly.entity_id
_entity_poly.type
_entity_poly.pdbx_seq_one_letter_code
_entity_poly.pdbx_strand_id
1 'polypeptide(L)'
;MVRVDKFLANRIDNASRSRIQAAADAGSILVNDIPVKSNYKVKPGDVVVVAMDYPKRELQIIPEDIPLDIVYEDDDLMVINK
;
A
#
# COMPACT_ATOMS: atom_id res chain seq x y z
N MET A 1 23.42 -6.60 -8.42
CA MET A 1 22.30 -5.78 -8.91
C MET A 1 21.09 -5.96 -8.01
N VAL A 2 20.39 -4.87 -7.72
CA VAL A 2 19.21 -4.86 -6.85
C VAL A 2 17.95 -4.87 -7.72
N ARG A 3 16.89 -5.53 -7.28
CA ARG A 3 15.59 -5.50 -7.97
C ARG A 3 14.94 -4.12 -7.83
N VAL A 4 14.15 -3.70 -8.80
CA VAL A 4 13.51 -2.37 -8.82
C VAL A 4 12.57 -2.20 -7.63
N ASP A 5 11.87 -3.25 -7.21
CA ASP A 5 11.00 -3.22 -6.03
C ASP A 5 11.76 -2.92 -4.74
N LYS A 6 12.89 -3.62 -4.51
CA LYS A 6 13.77 -3.40 -3.36
C LYS A 6 14.49 -2.05 -3.45
N PHE A 7 14.84 -1.62 -4.66
CA PHE A 7 15.46 -0.33 -4.91
C PHE A 7 14.53 0.84 -4.55
N LEU A 8 13.24 0.74 -4.90
CA LEU A 8 12.20 1.71 -4.60
C LEU A 8 11.76 1.65 -3.13
N ALA A 9 11.62 0.47 -2.55
CA ALA A 9 11.24 0.30 -1.14
C ALA A 9 12.23 0.95 -0.17
N ASN A 10 13.50 1.02 -0.56
CA ASN A 10 14.55 1.68 0.23
C ASN A 10 14.63 3.21 0.01
N ARG A 11 13.89 3.76 -0.96
CA ARG A 11 13.93 5.19 -1.34
C ARG A 11 12.62 5.93 -1.08
N ILE A 12 11.52 5.19 -1.01
CA ILE A 12 10.19 5.73 -0.82
C ILE A 12 9.74 5.34 0.58
N ASP A 13 9.82 6.29 1.50
CA ASP A 13 9.31 6.10 2.85
C ASP A 13 7.81 5.76 2.80
N ASN A 14 7.40 4.85 3.68
CA ASN A 14 6.01 4.40 3.82
C ASN A 14 5.39 3.74 2.56
N ALA A 15 6.19 3.35 1.57
CA ALA A 15 5.70 2.47 0.51
C ALA A 15 5.78 1.01 0.97
N SER A 16 4.61 0.38 1.19
CA SER A 16 4.56 -1.06 1.42
C SER A 16 5.07 -1.81 0.18
N ARG A 17 5.64 -3.01 0.39
CA ARG A 17 6.06 -3.88 -0.71
C ARG A 17 4.92 -4.19 -1.68
N SER A 18 3.71 -4.42 -1.16
CA SER A 18 2.52 -4.68 -1.96
C SER A 18 2.15 -3.49 -2.86
N ARG A 19 2.32 -2.25 -2.38
CA ARG A 19 2.04 -1.05 -3.16
C ARG A 19 3.01 -0.88 -4.34
N ILE A 20 4.29 -1.15 -4.12
CA ILE A 20 5.31 -1.10 -5.19
C ILE A 20 5.08 -2.21 -6.22
N GLN A 21 4.72 -3.41 -5.76
CA GLN A 21 4.38 -4.54 -6.63
C GLN A 21 3.17 -4.19 -7.51
N ALA A 22 2.10 -3.66 -6.91
CA ALA A 22 0.92 -3.22 -7.64
C ALA A 22 1.23 -2.12 -8.67
N ALA A 23 2.09 -1.14 -8.33
CA ALA A 23 2.51 -0.11 -9.27
C ALA A 23 3.34 -0.68 -10.44
N ALA A 24 4.19 -1.69 -10.20
CA ALA A 24 4.91 -2.38 -11.27
C ALA A 24 3.95 -3.12 -12.20
N ASP A 25 2.99 -3.84 -11.62
CA ASP A 25 2.01 -4.64 -12.36
C ASP A 25 1.03 -3.75 -13.16
N ALA A 26 0.76 -2.54 -12.66
CA ALA A 26 0.00 -1.50 -13.36
C ALA A 26 0.80 -0.76 -14.45
N GLY A 27 2.09 -1.08 -14.64
CA GLY A 27 2.96 -0.41 -15.62
C GLY A 27 3.36 1.01 -15.21
N SER A 28 3.16 1.38 -13.94
CA SER A 28 3.45 2.71 -13.41
C SER A 28 4.90 2.88 -12.94
N ILE A 29 5.74 1.86 -13.12
CA ILE A 29 7.19 1.90 -12.90
C ILE A 29 7.89 1.78 -14.25
N LEU A 30 8.61 2.83 -14.63
CA LEU A 30 9.36 2.93 -15.86
C LEU A 30 10.86 2.91 -15.55
N VAL A 31 11.63 2.20 -16.37
CA VAL A 31 13.09 2.28 -16.39
C VAL A 31 13.52 2.66 -17.79
N ASN A 32 14.17 3.81 -17.92
CA ASN A 32 14.53 4.40 -19.22
C ASN A 32 13.30 4.45 -20.16
N ASP A 33 12.19 4.99 -19.65
CA ASP A 33 10.90 5.15 -20.34
C ASP A 33 10.17 3.86 -20.72
N ILE A 34 10.67 2.69 -20.30
CA ILE A 34 10.06 1.38 -20.58
C ILE A 34 9.40 0.83 -19.31
N PRO A 35 8.13 0.40 -19.34
CA PRO A 35 7.49 -0.23 -18.19
C PRO A 35 8.14 -1.56 -17.83
N VAL A 36 8.39 -1.76 -16.53
CA VAL A 36 9.07 -2.96 -16.02
C VAL A 36 8.30 -3.64 -14.90
N LYS A 37 8.48 -4.95 -14.79
CA LYS A 37 7.99 -5.75 -13.66
C LYS A 37 8.86 -5.54 -12.42
N SER A 38 8.32 -5.88 -11.25
CA SER A 38 8.98 -5.72 -9.95
C SER A 38 10.32 -6.47 -9.82
N ASN A 39 10.55 -7.50 -10.64
CA ASN A 39 11.78 -8.29 -10.66
C ASN A 39 12.90 -7.71 -11.54
N TYR A 40 12.66 -6.58 -12.21
CA TYR A 40 13.68 -5.91 -13.02
C TYR A 40 14.92 -5.59 -12.19
N LYS A 41 16.10 -5.89 -12.71
CA LYS A 41 17.37 -5.66 -12.00
C LYS A 41 17.95 -4.31 -12.44
N VAL A 42 18.00 -3.36 -11.52
CA VAL A 42 18.50 -1.99 -11.75
C VAL A 42 20.01 -2.01 -12.02
N LYS A 43 20.43 -1.27 -13.04
CA LYS A 43 21.82 -1.05 -13.44
C LYS A 43 22.28 0.37 -13.07
N PRO A 44 23.59 0.57 -12.86
CA PRO A 44 24.14 1.93 -12.80
C PRO A 44 23.78 2.72 -14.06
N GLY A 45 23.31 3.95 -13.87
CA GLY A 45 22.88 4.84 -14.97
C GLY A 45 21.41 4.71 -15.38
N ASP A 46 20.67 3.73 -14.87
CA ASP A 46 19.23 3.63 -15.13
C ASP A 46 18.47 4.82 -14.52
N VAL A 47 17.56 5.39 -15.31
CA VAL A 47 16.58 6.38 -14.83
C VAL A 47 15.30 5.64 -14.47
N VAL A 48 14.97 5.61 -13.18
CA VAL A 48 13.77 4.94 -12.66
C VAL A 48 12.71 6.00 -12.35
N VAL A 49 11.57 5.94 -13.02
CA VAL A 49 10.41 6.80 -12.79
C VAL A 49 9.29 5.95 -12.21
N VAL A 50 8.64 6.44 -11.16
CA VAL A 50 7.48 5.78 -10.56
C VAL A 50 6.35 6.78 -10.35
N ALA A 51 5.16 6.41 -10.81
CA ALA A 51 3.92 7.09 -10.46
C ALA A 51 3.14 6.16 -9.51
N MET A 52 3.01 6.55 -8.25
CA MET A 52 2.15 5.84 -7.31
C MET A 52 0.85 6.60 -7.13
N ASP A 53 -0.24 5.87 -6.96
CA ASP A 53 -1.52 6.45 -6.56
C ASP A 53 -1.36 7.22 -5.25
N TYR A 54 -2.03 8.38 -5.18
CA TYR A 54 -2.07 9.18 -3.96
C TYR A 54 -2.58 8.30 -2.80
N PRO A 55 -1.97 8.36 -1.59
CA PRO A 55 -2.45 7.58 -0.47
C PRO A 55 -3.94 7.84 -0.27
N LYS A 56 -4.75 6.78 -0.25
CA LYS A 56 -6.15 6.87 0.17
C LYS A 56 -6.13 7.53 1.54
N ARG A 57 -6.88 8.63 1.69
CA ARG A 57 -7.02 9.33 2.98
C ARG A 57 -7.14 8.29 4.07
N GLU A 58 -6.34 8.42 5.13
CA GLU A 58 -6.52 7.60 6.31
C GLU A 58 -7.98 7.78 6.74
N LEU A 59 -8.78 6.71 6.57
CA LEU A 59 -10.11 6.64 7.16
C LEU A 59 -9.86 6.55 8.66
N GLN A 60 -9.74 7.71 9.30
CA GLN A 60 -9.73 7.77 10.75
C GLN A 60 -11.11 7.26 11.19
N ILE A 61 -11.13 6.07 11.76
CA ILE A 61 -12.32 5.54 12.44
C ILE A 61 -12.41 6.32 13.73
N ILE A 62 -13.22 7.37 13.72
CA ILE A 62 -13.48 8.19 14.90
C ILE A 62 -14.64 7.52 15.65
N PRO A 63 -14.50 7.23 16.95
CA PRO A 63 -15.62 6.73 17.74
C PRO A 63 -16.73 7.79 17.76
N GLU A 64 -17.94 7.38 17.42
CA GLU A 64 -19.13 8.21 17.53
C GLU A 64 -19.93 7.79 18.75
N ASP A 65 -20.45 8.78 19.49
CA ASP A 65 -21.34 8.54 20.63
C ASP A 65 -22.75 8.19 20.10
N ILE A 66 -22.96 6.89 19.86
CA ILE A 66 -24.23 6.33 19.40
C ILE A 66 -24.76 5.34 20.45
N PRO A 67 -26.06 5.39 20.79
CA PRO A 67 -26.65 4.41 21.69
C PRO A 67 -26.68 3.03 21.01
N LEU A 68 -26.13 2.02 21.67
CA LEU A 68 -26.16 0.62 21.22
C LEU A 68 -27.20 -0.16 22.05
N ASP A 69 -28.08 -0.90 21.38
CA ASP A 69 -29.01 -1.83 22.04
C ASP A 69 -28.29 -3.18 22.24
N ILE A 70 -27.69 -3.36 23.40
CA ILE A 70 -26.90 -4.57 23.73
C ILE A 70 -27.83 -5.63 24.31
N VAL A 71 -28.03 -6.72 23.57
CA VAL A 71 -28.88 -7.85 23.97
C VAL A 71 -28.11 -8.80 24.90
N TYR A 72 -26.80 -8.93 24.70
CA TYR A 72 -25.93 -9.82 25.46
C TYR A 72 -24.46 -9.37 25.35
N GLU A 73 -23.68 -9.53 26.41
CA GLU A 73 -22.24 -9.23 26.46
C GLU A 73 -21.54 -10.16 27.47
N ASP A 74 -20.41 -10.74 27.07
CA ASP A 74 -19.48 -11.47 27.94
C ASP A 74 -18.01 -11.17 27.56
N ASP A 75 -17.07 -11.88 28.19
CA ASP A 75 -15.63 -11.68 27.98
C ASP A 75 -15.14 -12.07 26.56
N ASP A 76 -15.95 -12.82 25.79
CA ASP A 76 -15.59 -13.37 24.49
C ASP A 76 -16.37 -12.72 23.33
N LEU A 77 -17.61 -12.28 23.53
CA LEU A 77 -18.47 -11.70 22.48
C LEU A 77 -19.57 -10.74 23.00
N MET A 78 -20.09 -9.92 22.08
CA MET A 78 -21.22 -9.01 22.30
C MET A 78 -22.25 -9.14 21.18
N VAL A 79 -23.54 -9.15 21.54
CA VAL A 79 -24.68 -9.19 20.61
C VAL A 79 -25.41 -7.84 20.66
N ILE A 80 -25.42 -7.15 19.53
CA ILE A 80 -26.11 -5.87 19.37
C ILE A 80 -27.36 -6.08 18.51
N ASN A 81 -28.48 -5.53 18.94
CA ASN A 81 -29.69 -5.40 18.14
C ASN A 81 -29.61 -4.08 17.35
N LYS A 82 -29.80 -4.15 16.04
CA LYS A 82 -29.63 -3.02 15.12
C LYS A 82 -30.97 -2.43 14.70
#